data_AF-A0A381Z0E0-F1
#
_entry.id   AF-A0A381Z0E0-F1
#
_cell.length_a   1.000
_cell.length_b   1.000
_cell.length_c   1.000
_cell.angle_alpha   90.00
_cell.angle_beta   90.00
_cell.angle_gamma   90.00
#
_symmetry.space_group_name_H-M   'P 1'
#
loop_
_entity.id
_entity.type
_entity.pdbx_description
1 polymer ?
#
loop_
_entity_poly.entity_id
_entity_poly.type
_entity_poly.pdbx_seq_one_letter_code
_entity_poly.pdbx_strand_id
1 'polypeptide(L)'
;KVTTRLGDIDPKGVSTVPLGTTAAGEPVIACYGKFGAYVEVGERTASIPDDIAPDELTVERAVEFLDTPTEQVLGDDPETGLPVIAKAGKFGPYVSLGRFPKWPSPSSPGGRLLALPLHRKELRVALAYAGSIVPEPDDEAVRRAIVIPKRGVGKGAFERLDAFATKHGISLATAFERAEEAGVTSAAVKGIRSFLELRSTMRGRTGEGAATVLRATLEASGYLAELRSADEEDRLGNLESLFTVLDEFASIDEMVEELDRIADLESQPKPRTASLFQTMTLERITFEDAMQLLSLPRTVGVDPADGVEVTVQNGRFGPYLTKGSDSRSLDNEEQLLTITLDECLTILAQPKKYGRARTKPPLRELGTDPHSDRTILLKDGQYGPYVTDGETNASLRRGDSVEEISDERAAELLAERRAKGPAKKKPRRRKS
;
A
#
# COMPACT_ATOMS: atom_id res chain seq x y z
N LYS A 1 13.92 -19.62 -33.69
CA LYS A 1 14.04 -20.79 -32.79
C LYS A 1 14.00 -20.46 -31.29
N VAL A 2 14.06 -19.19 -30.86
CA VAL A 2 13.93 -18.81 -29.43
C VAL A 2 12.49 -18.40 -29.05
N THR A 3 11.66 -17.97 -30.00
CA THR A 3 10.29 -17.47 -29.73
C THR A 3 9.23 -18.55 -29.50
N THR A 4 9.50 -19.80 -29.85
CA THR A 4 8.53 -20.91 -29.79
C THR A 4 8.52 -21.69 -28.47
N ARG A 5 9.38 -21.34 -27.50
CA ARG A 5 9.49 -22.01 -26.17
C ARG A 5 9.36 -21.04 -25.00
N LEU A 6 8.83 -19.83 -25.22
CA LEU A 6 8.71 -18.82 -24.16
C LEU A 6 7.85 -19.30 -22.97
N GLY A 7 6.85 -20.14 -23.22
CA GLY A 7 5.98 -20.69 -22.16
C GLY A 7 6.61 -21.80 -21.33
N ASP A 8 7.72 -22.39 -21.79
CA ASP A 8 8.42 -23.48 -21.11
C ASP A 8 9.61 -22.97 -20.26
N ILE A 9 9.91 -21.67 -20.33
CA ILE A 9 10.99 -21.06 -19.57
C ILE A 9 10.44 -20.73 -18.20
N ASP A 10 10.93 -21.40 -17.16
CA ASP A 10 10.75 -20.97 -15.78
C ASP A 10 11.66 -19.76 -15.52
N PRO A 11 11.10 -18.53 -15.45
CA PRO A 11 11.92 -17.34 -15.26
C PRO A 11 12.59 -17.34 -13.88
N LYS A 12 11.96 -17.95 -12.86
CA LYS A 12 12.54 -18.02 -11.51
C LYS A 12 13.74 -18.97 -11.54
N GLY A 13 13.57 -20.18 -12.08
CA GLY A 13 14.65 -21.16 -12.24
C GLY A 13 15.86 -20.62 -13.01
N VAL A 14 15.66 -19.83 -14.07
CA VAL A 14 16.77 -19.20 -14.82
C VAL A 14 17.50 -18.13 -14.01
N SER A 15 16.79 -17.39 -13.16
CA SER A 15 17.36 -16.33 -12.31
C SER A 15 17.95 -16.82 -10.99
N THR A 16 17.92 -18.13 -10.73
CA THR A 16 18.30 -18.76 -9.46
C THR A 16 19.68 -19.42 -9.56
N VAL A 17 20.55 -19.12 -8.59
CA VAL A 17 21.86 -19.73 -8.38
C VAL A 17 21.80 -20.54 -7.08
N PRO A 18 21.92 -21.89 -7.12
CA PRO A 18 21.96 -22.70 -5.92
C PRO A 18 23.29 -22.53 -5.20
N LEU A 19 23.26 -22.20 -3.90
CA LEU A 19 24.46 -22.00 -3.08
C LEU A 19 24.79 -23.24 -2.22
N GLY A 20 23.77 -23.99 -1.79
CA GLY A 20 23.94 -25.19 -0.97
C GLY A 20 22.77 -25.45 -0.05
N THR A 21 23.03 -26.00 1.14
CA THR A 21 22.02 -26.28 2.17
C THR A 21 22.49 -25.81 3.54
N THR A 22 21.57 -25.32 4.38
CA THR A 22 21.84 -24.95 5.77
C THR A 22 22.14 -26.18 6.64
N ALA A 23 22.60 -25.96 7.87
CA ALA A 23 22.79 -27.03 8.86
C ALA A 23 21.48 -27.78 9.21
N ALA A 24 20.32 -27.14 8.99
CA ALA A 24 19.00 -27.73 9.16
C ALA A 24 18.50 -28.47 7.90
N GLY A 25 19.29 -28.50 6.82
CA GLY A 25 18.96 -29.15 5.56
C GLY A 25 18.10 -28.30 4.61
N GLU A 26 17.93 -27.01 4.88
CA GLU A 26 17.14 -26.13 4.02
C GLU A 26 17.97 -25.65 2.82
N PRO A 27 17.41 -25.65 1.58
CA PRO A 27 18.13 -25.16 0.42
C PRO A 27 18.40 -23.65 0.52
N VAL A 28 19.61 -23.25 0.19
CA VAL A 28 20.04 -21.84 0.09
C VAL A 28 20.23 -21.49 -1.38
N ILE A 29 19.52 -20.48 -1.82
CA ILE A 29 19.58 -20.01 -3.21
C ILE A 29 19.83 -18.50 -3.24
N ALA A 30 20.50 -18.02 -4.29
CA ALA A 30 20.59 -16.62 -4.61
C ALA A 30 19.86 -16.33 -5.92
N CYS A 31 19.11 -15.23 -5.97
CA CYS A 31 18.22 -14.92 -7.08
C CYS A 31 18.45 -13.48 -7.55
N TYR A 32 18.30 -13.25 -8.86
CA TYR A 32 18.27 -11.90 -9.44
C TYR A 32 16.83 -11.43 -9.64
N GLY A 33 16.38 -10.53 -8.76
CA GLY A 33 15.05 -9.97 -8.78
C GLY A 33 14.96 -8.60 -9.45
N LYS A 34 13.74 -8.06 -9.48
CA LYS A 34 13.46 -6.70 -9.97
C LYS A 34 14.20 -5.59 -9.19
N PHE A 35 14.59 -5.87 -7.95
CA PHE A 35 15.17 -4.90 -7.01
C PHE A 35 16.63 -5.19 -6.66
N GLY A 36 17.31 -6.05 -7.42
CA GLY A 36 18.68 -6.48 -7.16
C GLY A 36 18.78 -7.96 -6.80
N ALA A 37 19.99 -8.39 -6.50
CA ALA A 37 20.26 -9.75 -6.06
C ALA A 37 19.81 -9.95 -4.61
N TYR A 38 19.33 -11.15 -4.29
CA TYR A 38 18.90 -11.51 -2.94
C TYR A 38 19.13 -13.00 -2.68
N VAL A 39 19.32 -13.37 -1.41
CA VAL A 39 19.36 -14.75 -0.95
C VAL A 39 17.99 -15.17 -0.39
N GLU A 40 17.61 -16.43 -0.59
CA GLU A 40 16.36 -17.04 -0.12
C GLU A 40 16.66 -18.39 0.58
N VAL A 41 16.07 -18.58 1.76
CA VAL A 41 16.08 -19.85 2.53
C VAL A 41 14.68 -20.07 3.11
N GLY A 42 13.97 -21.08 2.61
CA GLY A 42 12.55 -21.29 2.97
C GLY A 42 11.71 -20.06 2.60
N GLU A 43 11.08 -19.43 3.60
CA GLU A 43 10.32 -18.18 3.43
C GLU A 43 11.14 -16.91 3.72
N ARG A 44 12.39 -17.05 4.16
CA ARG A 44 13.26 -15.92 4.54
C ARG A 44 14.02 -15.41 3.32
N THR A 45 14.16 -14.09 3.22
CA THR A 45 14.94 -13.44 2.14
C THR A 45 15.78 -12.28 2.68
N ALA A 46 16.94 -12.03 2.06
CA ALA A 46 17.79 -10.87 2.34
C ALA A 46 18.47 -10.36 1.08
N SER A 47 18.65 -9.04 0.97
CA SER A 47 19.34 -8.43 -0.18
C SER A 47 20.83 -8.73 -0.15
N ILE A 48 21.40 -9.03 -1.32
CA ILE A 48 22.84 -9.16 -1.51
C ILE A 48 23.36 -7.79 -1.98
N PRO A 49 24.40 -7.22 -1.34
CA PRO A 49 25.04 -5.99 -1.78
C PRO A 49 25.52 -6.04 -3.25
N ASP A 50 25.44 -4.92 -3.97
CA ASP A 50 25.76 -4.84 -5.40
C ASP A 50 27.25 -5.13 -5.72
N ASP A 51 28.14 -5.04 -4.72
CA ASP A 51 29.56 -5.36 -4.83
C ASP A 51 29.86 -6.86 -4.70
N ILE A 52 28.86 -7.69 -4.38
CA ILE A 52 29.01 -9.14 -4.20
C ILE A 52 28.23 -9.88 -5.30
N ALA A 53 28.96 -10.68 -6.09
CA ALA A 53 28.34 -11.53 -7.08
C ALA A 53 27.59 -12.70 -6.40
N PRO A 54 26.31 -12.96 -6.73
CA PRO A 54 25.51 -14.00 -6.08
C PRO A 54 26.04 -15.42 -6.23
N ASP A 55 26.77 -15.72 -7.30
CA ASP A 55 27.43 -17.01 -7.53
C ASP A 55 28.72 -17.20 -6.72
N GLU A 56 29.29 -16.11 -6.19
CA GLU A 56 30.43 -16.13 -5.28
C GLU A 56 30.01 -16.18 -3.80
N LEU A 57 28.70 -16.14 -3.52
CA LEU A 57 28.17 -16.11 -2.17
C LEU A 57 28.24 -17.50 -1.51
N THR A 58 28.88 -17.62 -0.36
CA THR A 58 28.89 -18.88 0.42
C THR A 58 27.60 -19.04 1.23
N VAL A 59 27.26 -20.28 1.62
CA VAL A 59 26.11 -20.56 2.49
C VAL A 59 26.20 -19.80 3.81
N GLU A 60 27.38 -19.73 4.41
CA GLU A 60 27.60 -19.03 5.68
C GLU A 60 27.34 -17.53 5.55
N ARG A 61 27.84 -16.92 4.47
CA ARG A 61 27.67 -15.49 4.19
C ARG A 61 26.21 -15.17 3.82
N ALA A 62 25.56 -16.07 3.09
CA ALA A 62 24.12 -16.03 2.83
C ALA A 62 23.30 -16.04 4.12
N VAL A 63 23.61 -16.94 5.05
CA VAL A 63 22.95 -17.02 6.37
C VAL A 63 23.23 -15.75 7.17
N GLU A 64 24.46 -15.22 7.13
CA GLU A 64 24.79 -13.95 7.79
C GLU A 64 23.93 -12.78 7.26
N PHE A 65 23.71 -12.67 5.95
CA PHE A 65 22.80 -11.66 5.40
C PHE A 65 21.35 -11.86 5.84
N LEU A 66 20.90 -13.11 5.98
CA LEU A 66 19.56 -13.45 6.46
C LEU A 66 19.35 -13.16 7.95
N ASP A 67 20.43 -13.23 8.74
CA ASP A 67 20.43 -12.96 10.17
C ASP A 67 20.75 -11.49 10.49
N THR A 68 21.28 -10.74 9.52
CA THR A 68 21.52 -9.30 9.64
C THR A 68 20.19 -8.59 9.92
N PRO A 69 20.07 -7.86 11.03
CA PRO A 69 18.85 -7.13 11.34
C PRO A 69 18.52 -6.14 10.23
N THR A 70 17.37 -6.32 9.59
CA THR A 70 16.85 -5.38 8.58
C THR A 70 16.35 -4.07 9.19
N GLU A 71 16.37 -4.01 10.52
CA GLU A 71 15.91 -2.90 11.34
C GLU A 71 16.76 -2.78 12.61
N GLN A 72 16.95 -1.57 13.07
CA GLN A 72 17.62 -1.25 14.32
C GLN A 72 16.63 -0.58 15.26
N VAL A 73 16.37 -1.18 16.42
CA VAL A 73 15.54 -0.58 17.47
C VAL A 73 16.41 0.40 18.28
N LEU A 74 16.00 1.65 18.33
CA LEU A 74 16.75 2.74 18.98
C LEU A 74 16.30 2.97 20.43
N GLY A 75 15.06 2.63 20.75
CA GLY A 75 14.44 2.80 22.07
C GLY A 75 12.92 2.80 21.96
N ASP A 76 12.23 3.03 23.07
CA ASP A 76 10.78 3.16 23.12
C ASP A 76 10.39 4.62 23.36
N ASP A 77 9.40 5.09 22.62
CA ASP A 77 8.86 6.44 22.81
C ASP A 77 8.12 6.54 24.16
N PRO A 78 8.45 7.49 25.03
CA PRO A 78 7.86 7.58 26.37
C PRO A 78 6.37 7.98 26.37
N GLU A 79 5.88 8.64 25.31
CA GLU A 79 4.47 9.06 25.23
C GLU A 79 3.56 7.93 24.77
N THR A 80 3.97 7.18 23.75
CA THR A 80 3.14 6.15 23.12
C THR A 80 3.51 4.73 23.55
N GLY A 81 4.69 4.51 24.13
CA GLY A 81 5.24 3.19 24.42
C GLY A 81 5.61 2.38 23.16
N LEU A 82 5.60 3.00 21.98
CA LEU A 82 5.93 2.34 20.72
C LEU A 82 7.44 2.36 20.45
N PRO A 83 7.99 1.30 19.83
CA PRO A 83 9.41 1.25 19.53
C PRO A 83 9.76 2.25 18.41
N VAL A 84 10.85 2.99 18.58
CA VAL A 84 11.46 3.83 17.55
C VAL A 84 12.50 3.00 16.79
N ILE A 85 12.31 2.86 15.49
CA ILE A 85 13.06 1.89 14.66
C ILE A 85 13.66 2.58 13.45
N ALA A 86 14.95 2.37 13.18
CA ALA A 86 15.61 2.77 11.94
C ALA A 86 15.67 1.59 10.95
N LYS A 87 15.36 1.85 9.68
CA LYS A 87 15.27 0.82 8.63
C LYS A 87 15.77 1.32 7.29
N ALA A 88 16.28 0.40 6.47
CA ALA A 88 16.49 0.64 5.05
C ALA A 88 15.15 0.57 4.30
N GLY A 89 14.84 1.61 3.52
CA GLY A 89 13.63 1.69 2.71
C GLY A 89 13.93 1.87 1.23
N LYS A 90 12.92 1.65 0.39
CA LYS A 90 13.00 1.84 -1.07
C LYS A 90 13.46 3.24 -1.49
N PHE A 91 13.16 4.25 -0.67
CA PHE A 91 13.48 5.66 -0.96
C PHE A 91 14.68 6.18 -0.16
N GLY A 92 15.42 5.27 0.49
CA GLY A 92 16.50 5.60 1.43
C GLY A 92 16.19 5.16 2.85
N PRO A 93 17.17 5.30 3.76
CA PRO A 93 16.99 4.97 5.17
C PRO A 93 15.99 5.91 5.84
N TYR A 94 15.22 5.39 6.79
CA TYR A 94 14.19 6.13 7.51
C TYR A 94 14.03 5.61 8.95
N VAL A 95 13.43 6.45 9.81
CA VAL A 95 12.97 6.07 11.15
C VAL A 95 11.45 5.93 11.17
N SER A 96 10.95 5.09 12.06
CA SER A 96 9.53 4.77 12.24
C SER A 96 9.18 4.74 13.72
N LEU A 97 8.11 5.43 14.11
CA LEU A 97 7.47 5.31 15.41
C LEU A 97 6.47 4.16 15.35
N GLY A 98 6.86 3.00 15.88
CA GLY A 98 6.14 1.75 15.79
C GLY A 98 6.49 0.93 14.55
N ARG A 99 6.02 -0.33 14.56
CA ARG A 99 6.16 -1.28 13.45
C ARG A 99 4.97 -1.14 12.52
N PHE A 100 5.21 -1.33 11.22
CA PHE A 100 4.10 -1.49 10.29
C PHE A 100 3.37 -2.81 10.57
N PRO A 101 2.03 -2.80 10.51
CA PRO A 101 1.25 -4.03 10.65
C PRO A 101 1.68 -5.05 9.59
N LYS A 102 1.94 -6.28 10.02
CA LYS A 102 2.30 -7.39 9.12
C LYS A 102 1.03 -8.05 8.59
N TRP A 103 0.60 -7.58 7.44
CA TRP A 103 -0.53 -8.15 6.71
C TRP A 103 -0.27 -9.62 6.33
N PRO A 104 -1.30 -10.48 6.35
CA PRO A 104 -1.20 -11.82 5.79
C PRO A 104 -0.73 -11.74 4.32
N SER A 105 0.20 -12.63 3.96
CA SER A 105 0.74 -12.64 2.59
C SER A 105 -0.36 -13.05 1.60
N PRO A 106 -0.33 -12.61 0.33
CA PRO A 106 -1.34 -12.99 -0.67
C PRO A 106 -1.47 -14.52 -0.88
N SER A 107 -0.42 -15.28 -0.56
CA SER A 107 -0.38 -16.74 -0.65
C SER A 107 -0.76 -17.46 0.65
N SER A 108 -1.01 -16.74 1.73
CA SER A 108 -1.55 -17.32 2.98
C SER A 108 -3.08 -17.47 2.89
N PRO A 109 -3.69 -18.36 3.71
CA PRO A 109 -5.15 -18.47 3.80
C PRO A 109 -5.83 -17.12 4.10
N GLY A 110 -5.29 -16.36 5.07
CA GLY A 110 -5.80 -15.02 5.39
C GLY A 110 -5.69 -14.01 4.24
N GLY A 111 -4.63 -14.08 3.44
CA GLY A 111 -4.47 -13.22 2.27
C GLY A 111 -5.44 -13.55 1.14
N ARG A 112 -5.71 -14.85 0.93
CA ARG A 112 -6.76 -15.30 -0.01
C ARG A 112 -8.15 -14.95 0.48
N LEU A 113 -8.40 -15.01 1.78
CA LEU A 113 -9.65 -14.57 2.41
C LEU A 113 -9.89 -13.08 2.15
N LEU A 114 -8.86 -12.24 2.30
CA LEU A 114 -8.91 -10.80 1.99
C LEU A 114 -9.12 -10.49 0.50
N ALA A 115 -8.69 -11.37 -0.40
CA ALA A 115 -8.89 -11.19 -1.84
C ALA A 115 -10.36 -11.36 -2.27
N LEU A 116 -11.19 -11.99 -1.43
CA LEU A 116 -12.62 -12.15 -1.69
C LEU A 116 -13.38 -10.83 -1.49
N PRO A 117 -14.51 -10.62 -2.19
CA PRO A 117 -15.31 -9.41 -2.05
C PRO A 117 -16.17 -9.44 -0.77
N LEU A 118 -15.55 -9.52 0.42
CA LEU A 118 -16.21 -9.77 1.72
C LEU A 118 -17.32 -8.77 2.08
N HIS A 119 -17.33 -7.59 1.47
CA HIS A 119 -18.39 -6.58 1.61
C HIS A 119 -19.73 -6.99 0.97
N ARG A 120 -19.74 -8.01 0.10
CA ARG A 120 -20.95 -8.52 -0.57
C ARG A 120 -21.91 -9.14 0.44
N LYS A 121 -23.21 -8.98 0.20
CA LYS A 121 -24.25 -9.29 1.20
C LYS A 121 -24.19 -10.75 1.65
N GLU A 122 -24.03 -11.68 0.73
CA GLU A 122 -23.95 -13.12 1.00
C GLU A 122 -22.72 -13.51 1.80
N LEU A 123 -21.56 -12.90 1.51
CA LEU A 123 -20.35 -13.14 2.29
C LEU A 123 -20.47 -12.51 3.68
N ARG A 124 -21.03 -11.29 3.80
CA ARG A 124 -21.33 -10.69 5.11
C ARG A 124 -22.28 -11.52 5.95
N VAL A 125 -23.26 -12.19 5.35
CA VAL A 125 -24.17 -13.11 6.06
C VAL A 125 -23.42 -14.36 6.48
N ALA A 126 -22.62 -14.96 5.59
CA ALA A 126 -21.80 -16.13 5.90
C ALA A 126 -20.81 -15.85 7.05
N LEU A 127 -20.07 -14.75 6.99
CA LEU A 127 -19.15 -14.34 8.04
C LEU A 127 -19.87 -14.04 9.36
N ALA A 128 -21.08 -13.46 9.31
CA ALA A 128 -21.88 -13.28 10.52
C ALA A 128 -22.31 -14.61 11.15
N TYR A 129 -22.65 -15.62 10.35
CA TYR A 129 -22.89 -16.97 10.89
C TYR A 129 -21.63 -17.56 11.51
N ALA A 130 -20.48 -17.47 10.83
CA ALA A 130 -19.20 -17.93 11.37
C ALA A 130 -18.87 -17.25 12.72
N GLY A 131 -18.91 -15.92 12.75
CA GLY A 131 -18.68 -15.14 13.98
C GLY A 131 -19.75 -15.32 15.05
N SER A 132 -20.96 -15.81 14.71
CA SER A 132 -21.97 -16.10 15.72
C SER A 132 -21.79 -17.44 16.42
N ILE A 133 -21.08 -18.40 15.80
CA ILE A 133 -20.93 -19.76 16.33
C ILE A 133 -19.62 -19.98 17.09
N VAL A 134 -18.71 -19.01 17.13
CA VAL A 134 -17.53 -19.07 18.01
C VAL A 134 -17.92 -18.98 19.50
N PRO A 135 -17.04 -19.39 20.43
CA PRO A 135 -17.29 -19.35 21.88
C PRO A 135 -17.73 -17.96 22.38
N GLU A 136 -17.02 -16.93 21.95
CA GLU A 136 -17.24 -15.53 22.32
C GLU A 136 -17.61 -14.71 21.07
N PRO A 137 -18.89 -14.73 20.66
CA PRO A 137 -19.30 -14.10 19.41
C PRO A 137 -19.44 -12.58 19.58
N ASP A 138 -19.06 -11.85 18.53
CA ASP A 138 -19.34 -10.43 18.39
C ASP A 138 -20.85 -10.16 18.28
N ASP A 139 -21.32 -9.12 18.98
CA ASP A 139 -22.73 -8.74 19.00
C ASP A 139 -23.26 -8.41 17.58
N GLU A 140 -22.46 -7.83 16.69
CA GLU A 140 -22.85 -7.46 15.34
C GLU A 140 -23.03 -8.69 14.42
N ALA A 141 -22.17 -9.70 14.55
CA ALA A 141 -22.30 -11.00 13.90
C ALA A 141 -23.58 -11.70 14.36
N VAL A 142 -23.86 -11.72 15.66
CA VAL A 142 -25.10 -12.28 16.22
C VAL A 142 -26.34 -11.54 15.70
N ARG A 143 -26.32 -10.20 15.71
CA ARG A 143 -27.41 -9.36 15.16
C ARG A 143 -27.68 -9.65 13.71
N ARG A 144 -26.62 -9.79 12.89
CA ARG A 144 -26.75 -10.03 11.45
C ARG A 144 -27.22 -11.46 11.16
N ALA A 145 -26.66 -12.45 11.83
CA ALA A 145 -26.97 -13.87 11.61
C ALA A 145 -28.42 -14.20 11.97
N ILE A 146 -28.94 -13.66 13.08
CA ILE A 146 -30.30 -13.99 13.52
C ILE A 146 -31.40 -13.45 12.59
N VAL A 147 -31.15 -12.32 11.92
CA VAL A 147 -32.14 -11.64 11.06
C VAL A 147 -32.26 -12.28 9.67
N ILE A 148 -31.23 -12.99 9.20
CA ILE A 148 -31.17 -13.56 7.83
C ILE A 148 -30.84 -15.05 7.90
N PRO A 149 -31.75 -15.96 7.52
CA PRO A 149 -33.12 -15.72 7.08
C PRO A 149 -34.02 -15.13 8.18
N LYS A 150 -35.21 -14.62 7.81
CA LYS A 150 -36.11 -13.96 8.76
C LYS A 150 -36.57 -14.91 9.87
N ARG A 151 -36.22 -14.59 11.13
CA ARG A 151 -36.64 -15.35 12.33
C ARG A 151 -37.67 -14.63 13.21
N GLY A 152 -38.32 -13.57 12.70
CA GLY A 152 -39.29 -12.80 13.49
C GLY A 152 -38.66 -11.92 14.58
N VAL A 153 -37.34 -11.76 14.58
CA VAL A 153 -36.61 -10.85 15.48
C VAL A 153 -36.44 -9.51 14.76
N GLY A 154 -37.21 -8.52 15.21
CA GLY A 154 -37.19 -7.17 14.64
C GLY A 154 -36.57 -6.13 15.57
N LYS A 155 -36.58 -4.86 15.14
CA LYS A 155 -36.00 -3.73 15.88
C LYS A 155 -36.44 -3.66 17.34
N GLY A 156 -37.75 -3.79 17.60
CA GLY A 156 -38.29 -3.71 18.97
C GLY A 156 -37.91 -4.89 19.88
N ALA A 157 -37.47 -6.03 19.31
CA ALA A 157 -36.89 -7.12 20.11
C ALA A 157 -35.45 -6.78 20.51
N PHE A 158 -34.65 -6.27 19.56
CA PHE A 158 -33.29 -5.80 19.84
C PHE A 158 -33.26 -4.66 20.87
N GLU A 159 -34.12 -3.65 20.77
CA GLU A 159 -34.17 -2.55 21.75
C GLU A 159 -34.38 -3.07 23.19
N ARG A 160 -35.18 -4.13 23.38
CA ARG A 160 -35.40 -4.75 24.69
C ARG A 160 -34.21 -5.59 25.15
N LEU A 161 -33.64 -6.37 24.23
CA LEU A 161 -32.47 -7.20 24.50
C LEU A 161 -31.25 -6.34 24.83
N ASP A 162 -31.07 -5.21 24.16
CA ASP A 162 -29.99 -4.24 24.39
C ASP A 162 -30.14 -3.56 25.75
N ALA A 163 -31.36 -3.14 26.08
CA ALA A 163 -31.66 -2.58 27.40
C ALA A 163 -31.41 -3.62 28.51
N PHE A 164 -31.77 -4.88 28.27
CA PHE A 164 -31.53 -5.98 29.21
C PHE A 164 -30.02 -6.29 29.36
N ALA A 165 -29.30 -6.41 28.24
CA ALA A 165 -27.86 -6.63 28.19
C ALA A 165 -27.11 -5.55 28.98
N THR A 166 -27.44 -4.28 28.71
CA THR A 166 -26.86 -3.12 29.40
C THR A 166 -27.17 -3.14 30.89
N LYS A 167 -28.43 -3.42 31.27
CA LYS A 167 -28.86 -3.47 32.68
C LYS A 167 -28.14 -4.56 33.47
N HIS A 168 -27.83 -5.68 32.84
CA HIS A 168 -27.24 -6.85 33.49
C HIS A 168 -25.72 -6.97 33.27
N GLY A 169 -25.12 -6.12 32.44
CA GLY A 169 -23.69 -6.20 32.11
C GLY A 169 -23.31 -7.48 31.38
N ILE A 170 -24.17 -7.97 30.49
CA ILE A 170 -23.98 -9.21 29.72
C ILE A 170 -23.93 -8.92 28.21
N SER A 171 -23.36 -9.82 27.42
CA SER A 171 -23.36 -9.71 25.95
C SER A 171 -24.75 -9.90 25.35
N LEU A 172 -24.93 -9.50 24.09
CA LEU A 172 -26.21 -9.73 23.39
C LEU A 172 -26.50 -11.23 23.24
N ALA A 173 -25.47 -12.03 22.98
CA ALA A 173 -25.59 -13.49 22.88
C ALA A 173 -26.14 -14.10 24.18
N THR A 174 -25.66 -13.65 25.34
CA THR A 174 -26.20 -14.08 26.64
C THR A 174 -27.59 -13.51 26.90
N ALA A 175 -27.88 -12.29 26.44
CA ALA A 175 -29.24 -11.72 26.55
C ALA A 175 -30.26 -12.52 25.72
N PHE A 176 -29.87 -13.12 24.59
CA PHE A 176 -30.75 -13.98 23.80
C PHE A 176 -31.19 -15.23 24.56
N GLU A 177 -30.31 -15.84 25.37
CA GLU A 177 -30.65 -16.98 26.21
C GLU A 177 -31.74 -16.64 27.24
N ARG A 178 -31.86 -15.35 27.59
CA ARG A 178 -32.82 -14.79 28.55
C ARG A 178 -33.87 -13.88 27.88
N ALA A 179 -34.18 -14.12 26.60
CA ALA A 179 -35.06 -13.25 25.82
C ALA A 179 -36.48 -13.09 26.41
N GLU A 180 -37.01 -14.11 27.09
CA GLU A 180 -38.30 -14.01 27.77
C GLU A 180 -38.26 -13.03 28.95
N GLU A 181 -37.19 -13.07 29.75
CA GLU A 181 -36.97 -12.16 30.87
C GLU A 181 -36.75 -10.71 30.39
N ALA A 182 -36.14 -10.56 29.21
CA ALA A 182 -35.97 -9.27 28.53
C ALA A 182 -37.30 -8.69 28.00
N GLY A 183 -38.42 -9.42 28.12
CA GLY A 183 -39.74 -8.95 27.69
C GLY A 183 -39.91 -8.94 26.17
N VAL A 184 -39.18 -9.79 25.44
CA VAL A 184 -39.34 -9.96 23.99
C VAL A 184 -40.66 -10.68 23.66
N THR A 185 -41.25 -10.43 22.49
CA THR A 185 -42.52 -11.07 22.10
C THR A 185 -42.35 -12.58 21.90
N SER A 186 -43.41 -13.37 22.14
CA SER A 186 -43.37 -14.83 22.02
C SER A 186 -42.93 -15.32 20.63
N ALA A 187 -43.32 -14.61 19.56
CA ALA A 187 -42.88 -14.90 18.19
C ALA A 187 -41.37 -14.72 18.00
N ALA A 188 -40.81 -13.61 18.52
CA ALA A 188 -39.37 -13.35 18.45
C ALA A 188 -38.59 -14.32 19.36
N VAL A 189 -39.11 -14.67 20.54
CA VAL A 189 -38.52 -15.69 21.42
C VAL A 189 -38.42 -17.04 20.71
N LYS A 190 -39.45 -17.46 19.97
CA LYS A 190 -39.40 -18.71 19.17
C LYS A 190 -38.26 -18.67 18.14
N GLY A 191 -38.10 -17.54 17.46
CA GLY A 191 -37.00 -17.31 16.51
C GLY A 191 -35.62 -17.36 17.17
N ILE A 192 -35.47 -16.71 18.32
CA ILE A 192 -34.24 -16.70 19.12
C ILE A 192 -33.88 -18.11 19.56
N ARG A 193 -34.84 -18.89 20.09
CA ARG A 193 -34.61 -20.28 20.50
C ARG A 193 -34.11 -21.15 19.35
N SER A 194 -34.75 -21.05 18.18
CA SER A 194 -34.31 -21.78 16.98
C SER A 194 -32.89 -21.39 16.55
N PHE A 195 -32.53 -20.11 16.65
CA PHE A 195 -31.17 -19.66 16.38
C PHE A 195 -30.15 -20.17 17.40
N LEU A 196 -30.48 -20.15 18.70
CA LEU A 196 -29.61 -20.69 19.75
C LEU A 196 -29.39 -22.20 19.63
N GLU A 197 -30.41 -22.95 19.24
CA GLU A 197 -30.31 -24.39 18.97
C GLU A 197 -29.40 -24.69 17.77
N LEU A 198 -29.55 -23.93 16.68
CA LEU A 198 -28.64 -23.98 15.53
C LEU A 198 -27.19 -23.71 15.97
N ARG A 199 -26.97 -22.63 16.72
CA ARG A 199 -25.65 -22.26 17.24
C ARG A 199 -25.05 -23.37 18.10
N SER A 200 -25.82 -23.90 19.05
CA SER A 200 -25.38 -24.99 19.92
C SER A 200 -25.00 -26.24 19.14
N THR A 201 -25.76 -26.56 18.09
CA THR A 201 -25.48 -27.72 17.22
C THR A 201 -24.17 -27.54 16.46
N MET A 202 -23.95 -26.37 15.85
CA MET A 202 -22.75 -26.11 15.05
C MET A 202 -21.48 -25.98 15.90
N ARG A 203 -21.61 -25.47 17.14
CA ARG A 203 -20.51 -25.46 18.12
C ARG A 203 -20.00 -26.85 18.48
N GLY A 204 -20.83 -27.88 18.38
CA GLY A 204 -20.42 -29.27 18.59
C GLY A 204 -19.57 -29.85 17.45
N ARG A 205 -19.40 -29.12 16.34
CA ARG A 205 -18.81 -29.61 15.08
C ARG A 205 -17.51 -28.90 14.70
N THR A 206 -16.90 -28.13 15.60
CA THR A 206 -15.73 -27.27 15.32
C THR A 206 -14.50 -28.02 14.77
N GLY A 207 -14.41 -29.34 14.97
CA GLY A 207 -13.35 -30.19 14.43
C GLY A 207 -13.54 -30.65 12.97
N GLU A 208 -14.63 -30.27 12.29
CA GLU A 208 -14.94 -30.72 10.91
C GLU A 208 -14.37 -29.81 9.80
N GLY A 209 -13.56 -28.79 10.15
CA GLY A 209 -13.02 -27.80 9.21
C GLY A 209 -13.94 -26.59 9.01
N ALA A 210 -13.35 -25.43 8.70
CA ALA A 210 -14.11 -24.17 8.63
C ALA A 210 -15.19 -24.18 7.54
N ALA A 211 -14.84 -24.64 6.33
CA ALA A 211 -15.76 -24.72 5.20
C ALA A 211 -16.96 -25.63 5.47
N THR A 212 -16.71 -26.83 6.01
CA THR A 212 -17.74 -27.83 6.32
C THR A 212 -18.76 -27.28 7.31
N VAL A 213 -18.27 -26.73 8.42
CA VAL A 213 -19.15 -26.22 9.48
C VAL A 213 -19.93 -25.00 8.99
N LEU A 214 -19.31 -24.09 8.24
CA LEU A 214 -20.01 -22.90 7.76
C LEU A 214 -21.07 -23.26 6.72
N ARG A 215 -20.74 -24.16 5.78
CA ARG A 215 -21.70 -24.69 4.79
C ARG A 215 -22.88 -25.36 5.49
N ALA A 216 -22.63 -26.22 6.48
CA ALA A 216 -23.67 -26.86 7.27
C ALA A 216 -24.52 -25.84 8.05
N THR A 217 -23.91 -24.79 8.58
CA THR A 217 -24.60 -23.70 9.27
C THR A 217 -25.54 -22.95 8.33
N LEU A 218 -25.07 -22.58 7.14
CA LEU A 218 -25.88 -21.87 6.15
C LEU A 218 -27.00 -22.74 5.57
N GLU A 219 -26.78 -24.04 5.39
CA GLU A 219 -27.81 -24.99 4.98
C GLU A 219 -28.89 -25.14 6.06
N ALA A 220 -28.50 -25.44 7.31
CA ALA A 220 -29.42 -25.61 8.43
C ALA A 220 -30.15 -24.32 8.82
N SER A 221 -29.56 -23.16 8.54
CA SER A 221 -30.22 -21.86 8.71
C SER A 221 -31.34 -21.60 7.70
N GLY A 222 -31.36 -22.33 6.57
CA GLY A 222 -32.24 -22.10 5.42
C GLY A 222 -31.72 -21.05 4.43
N TYR A 223 -30.57 -20.42 4.70
CA TYR A 223 -30.05 -19.36 3.84
C TYR A 223 -29.68 -19.85 2.43
N LEU A 224 -29.01 -21.01 2.32
CA LEU A 224 -28.68 -21.58 1.00
C LEU A 224 -29.95 -21.98 0.24
N ALA A 225 -30.96 -22.49 0.92
CA ALA A 225 -32.26 -22.81 0.31
C ALA A 225 -32.96 -21.54 -0.21
N GLU A 226 -32.91 -20.43 0.53
CA GLU A 226 -33.47 -19.14 0.11
C GLU A 226 -32.77 -18.64 -1.18
N LEU A 227 -31.43 -18.65 -1.22
CA LEU A 227 -30.67 -18.24 -2.40
C LEU A 227 -30.95 -19.11 -3.63
N ARG A 228 -31.01 -20.44 -3.46
CA ARG A 228 -31.35 -21.38 -4.54
C ARG A 228 -32.78 -21.16 -5.05
N SER A 229 -33.73 -20.91 -4.14
CA SER A 229 -35.13 -20.66 -4.52
C SER A 229 -35.32 -19.32 -5.26
N ALA A 230 -34.42 -18.36 -5.01
CA ALA A 230 -34.41 -17.06 -5.65
C ALA A 230 -33.56 -17.03 -6.94
N ASP A 231 -32.99 -18.15 -7.36
CA ASP A 231 -32.14 -18.28 -8.56
C ASP A 231 -30.92 -17.33 -8.55
N GLU A 232 -30.36 -17.07 -7.36
CA GLU A 232 -29.22 -16.15 -7.18
C GLU A 232 -27.86 -16.87 -7.39
N GLU A 233 -27.63 -17.39 -8.60
CA GLU A 233 -26.43 -18.16 -8.96
C GLU A 233 -25.11 -17.41 -8.66
N ASP A 234 -25.05 -16.11 -8.95
CA ASP A 234 -23.88 -15.27 -8.67
C ASP A 234 -23.52 -15.25 -7.18
N ARG A 235 -24.53 -15.20 -6.31
CA ARG A 235 -24.32 -15.16 -4.84
C ARG A 235 -23.88 -16.53 -4.33
N LEU A 236 -24.41 -17.61 -4.91
CA LEU A 236 -23.94 -18.96 -4.63
C LEU A 236 -22.49 -19.16 -5.08
N GLY A 237 -22.11 -18.66 -6.25
CA GLY A 237 -20.72 -18.68 -6.74
C GLY A 237 -19.74 -17.93 -5.82
N ASN A 238 -20.16 -16.80 -5.26
CA ASN A 238 -19.37 -16.08 -4.27
C ASN A 238 -19.17 -16.91 -2.98
N LEU A 239 -20.23 -17.60 -2.51
CA LEU A 239 -20.13 -18.48 -1.35
C LEU A 239 -19.23 -19.70 -1.62
N GLU A 240 -19.29 -20.30 -2.80
CA GLU A 240 -18.38 -21.40 -3.17
C GLU A 240 -16.92 -20.95 -3.21
N SER A 241 -16.66 -19.74 -3.70
CA SER A 241 -15.31 -19.14 -3.65
C SER A 241 -14.84 -18.95 -2.21
N LEU A 242 -15.73 -18.51 -1.31
CA LEU A 242 -15.45 -18.46 0.13
C LEU A 242 -15.13 -19.85 0.68
N PHE A 243 -15.98 -20.84 0.44
CA PHE A 243 -15.76 -22.20 0.95
C PHE A 243 -14.44 -22.81 0.49
N THR A 244 -14.05 -22.56 -0.77
CA THR A 244 -12.77 -23.03 -1.30
C THR A 244 -11.58 -22.44 -0.53
N VAL A 245 -11.64 -21.16 -0.14
CA VAL A 245 -10.61 -20.55 0.71
C VAL A 245 -10.68 -21.10 2.14
N LEU A 246 -11.88 -21.35 2.65
CA LEU A 246 -12.11 -21.87 3.99
C LEU A 246 -11.67 -23.33 4.18
N ASP A 247 -11.49 -24.10 3.11
CA ASP A 247 -10.95 -25.48 3.18
C ASP A 247 -9.51 -25.50 3.75
N GLU A 248 -8.83 -24.36 3.77
CA GLU A 248 -7.46 -24.22 4.28
C GLU A 248 -7.38 -23.88 5.77
N PHE A 249 -8.52 -23.61 6.41
CA PHE A 249 -8.61 -23.34 7.85
C PHE A 249 -9.08 -24.59 8.60
N ALA A 250 -8.37 -24.98 9.66
CA ALA A 250 -8.65 -26.19 10.42
C ALA A 250 -9.97 -26.10 11.21
N SER A 251 -10.38 -24.89 11.60
CA SER A 251 -11.64 -24.64 12.30
C SER A 251 -12.23 -23.27 11.97
N ILE A 252 -13.51 -23.08 12.29
CA ILE A 252 -14.14 -21.76 12.19
C ILE A 252 -13.51 -20.78 13.16
N ASP A 253 -13.15 -21.24 14.36
CA ASP A 253 -12.49 -20.43 15.39
C ASP A 253 -11.20 -19.82 14.83
N GLU A 254 -10.33 -20.62 14.21
CA GLU A 254 -9.09 -20.15 13.57
C GLU A 254 -9.36 -19.09 12.49
N MET A 255 -10.39 -19.30 11.66
CA MET A 255 -10.73 -18.34 10.62
C MET A 255 -11.27 -17.02 11.17
N VAL A 256 -12.10 -17.08 12.21
CA VAL A 256 -12.64 -15.88 12.87
C VAL A 256 -11.51 -15.13 13.59
N GLU A 257 -10.62 -15.84 14.28
CA GLU A 257 -9.42 -15.25 14.88
C GLU A 257 -8.53 -14.55 13.82
N GLU A 258 -8.39 -15.13 12.63
CA GLU A 258 -7.67 -14.49 11.52
C GLU A 258 -8.38 -13.22 11.02
N LEU A 259 -9.71 -13.22 10.94
CA LEU A 259 -10.48 -12.02 10.58
C LEU A 259 -10.38 -10.93 11.65
N ASP A 260 -10.44 -11.29 12.93
CA ASP A 260 -10.29 -10.36 14.05
C ASP A 260 -8.87 -9.77 14.05
N ARG A 261 -7.85 -10.60 13.84
CA ARG A 261 -6.46 -10.14 13.66
C ARG A 261 -6.35 -9.14 12.50
N ILE A 262 -7.02 -9.39 11.39
CA ILE A 262 -7.03 -8.47 10.24
C ILE A 262 -7.72 -7.15 10.59
N ALA A 263 -8.87 -7.20 11.27
CA ALA A 263 -9.59 -6.00 11.71
C ALA A 263 -8.75 -5.16 12.70
N ASP A 264 -8.00 -5.83 13.58
CA ASP A 264 -7.03 -5.17 14.47
C ASP A 264 -5.90 -4.49 13.69
N LEU A 265 -5.37 -5.13 12.65
CA LEU A 265 -4.36 -4.52 11.77
C LEU A 265 -4.92 -3.33 10.98
N GLU A 266 -6.19 -3.36 10.57
CA GLU A 266 -6.88 -2.25 9.89
C GLU A 266 -7.09 -1.05 10.82
N SER A 267 -7.39 -1.29 12.09
CA SER A 267 -7.68 -0.25 13.07
C SER A 267 -6.43 0.39 13.69
N GLN A 268 -5.27 -0.28 13.58
CA GLN A 268 -4.00 0.24 14.09
C GLN A 268 -3.61 1.57 13.41
N PRO A 269 -3.16 2.57 14.18
CA PRO A 269 -2.66 3.81 13.61
C PRO A 269 -1.44 3.50 12.74
N LYS A 270 -1.39 4.10 11.55
CA LYS A 270 -0.22 3.97 10.69
C LYS A 270 1.00 4.55 11.42
N PRO A 271 2.11 3.81 11.51
CA PRO A 271 3.30 4.30 12.19
C PRO A 271 3.79 5.57 11.49
N ARG A 272 4.16 6.57 12.29
CA ARG A 272 4.75 7.80 11.76
C ARG A 272 6.16 7.49 11.28
N THR A 273 6.56 8.04 10.14
CA THR A 273 7.90 7.83 9.59
C THR A 273 8.55 9.14 9.19
N ALA A 274 9.87 9.16 9.21
CA ALA A 274 10.69 10.26 8.72
C ALA A 274 11.95 9.72 8.06
N SER A 275 12.30 10.23 6.88
CA SER A 275 13.54 9.89 6.21
C SER A 275 14.74 10.42 7.00
N LEU A 276 15.83 9.65 7.03
CA LEU A 276 17.11 10.16 7.53
C LEU A 276 17.60 11.27 6.60
N PHE A 277 18.35 12.22 7.17
CA PHE A 277 19.08 13.22 6.39
C PHE A 277 20.24 12.58 5.63
N GLN A 278 20.70 13.23 4.56
CA GLN A 278 21.80 12.74 3.71
C GLN A 278 23.11 12.53 4.48
N THR A 279 23.31 13.26 5.57
CA THR A 279 24.49 13.16 6.45
C THR A 279 24.35 12.08 7.52
N MET A 280 23.15 11.53 7.72
CA MET A 280 22.86 10.49 8.72
C MET A 280 22.99 9.09 8.11
N THR A 281 23.49 8.14 8.90
CA THR A 281 23.58 6.73 8.50
C THR A 281 22.88 5.85 9.52
N LEU A 282 22.45 4.65 9.11
CA LEU A 282 21.75 3.72 9.99
C LEU A 282 22.63 3.29 11.16
N GLU A 283 23.94 3.20 10.97
CA GLU A 283 24.87 2.75 12.02
C GLU A 283 25.08 3.81 13.11
N ARG A 284 24.87 5.09 12.79
CA ARG A 284 25.21 6.23 13.67
C ARG A 284 23.99 6.93 14.25
N ILE A 285 22.79 6.64 13.73
CA ILE A 285 21.55 7.28 14.17
C ILE A 285 21.26 6.96 15.64
N THR A 286 20.94 7.98 16.43
CA THR A 286 20.57 7.82 17.84
C THR A 286 19.05 7.91 18.03
N PHE A 287 18.57 7.48 19.19
CA PHE A 287 17.16 7.66 19.58
C PHE A 287 16.74 9.13 19.56
N GLU A 288 17.59 10.03 20.07
CA GLU A 288 17.30 11.47 20.10
C GLU A 288 17.17 12.05 18.69
N ASP A 289 18.07 11.70 17.78
CA ASP A 289 18.00 12.12 16.38
C ASP A 289 16.71 11.61 15.72
N ALA A 290 16.37 10.34 15.96
CA ALA A 290 15.15 9.74 15.41
C ALA A 290 13.89 10.46 15.89
N MET A 291 13.82 10.82 17.18
CA MET A 291 12.70 11.58 17.73
C MET A 291 12.60 12.99 17.13
N GLN A 292 13.73 13.65 16.88
CA GLN A 292 13.75 14.93 16.18
C GLN A 292 13.21 14.80 14.75
N LEU A 293 13.63 13.77 14.01
CA LEU A 293 13.12 13.51 12.65
C LEU A 293 11.62 13.20 12.66
N LEU A 294 11.16 12.35 13.59
CA LEU A 294 9.75 11.97 13.72
C LEU A 294 8.85 13.16 14.11
N SER A 295 9.42 14.23 14.68
CA SER A 295 8.69 15.47 14.98
C SER A 295 8.37 16.32 13.74
N LEU A 296 9.00 16.03 12.59
CA LEU A 296 8.69 16.71 11.32
C LEU A 296 7.35 16.21 10.75
N PRO A 297 6.53 17.07 10.12
CA PRO A 297 6.72 18.51 9.91
C PRO A 297 6.65 19.32 11.21
N ARG A 298 7.59 20.26 11.41
CA ARG A 298 7.68 21.09 12.61
C ARG A 298 7.09 22.47 12.35
N THR A 299 6.25 22.97 13.24
CA THR A 299 5.82 24.37 13.25
C THR A 299 6.90 25.23 13.93
N VAL A 300 7.49 26.17 13.20
CA VAL A 300 8.53 27.07 13.73
C VAL A 300 7.92 28.22 14.51
N GLY A 301 6.76 28.72 14.05
CA GLY A 301 6.01 29.78 14.71
C GLY A 301 4.88 30.31 13.85
N VAL A 302 4.19 31.34 14.36
CA VAL A 302 3.15 32.08 13.65
C VAL A 302 3.72 33.42 13.24
N ASP A 303 3.55 33.82 11.98
CA ASP A 303 3.99 35.13 11.52
C ASP A 303 3.18 36.25 12.22
N PRO A 304 3.84 37.19 12.93
CA PRO A 304 3.15 38.30 13.60
C PRO A 304 2.37 39.23 12.66
N ALA A 305 2.70 39.27 11.36
CA ALA A 305 2.11 40.20 10.39
C ALA A 305 0.71 39.76 9.91
N ASP A 306 0.50 38.46 9.71
CA ASP A 306 -0.75 37.92 9.16
C ASP A 306 -1.34 36.74 9.96
N GLY A 307 -0.68 36.30 11.03
CA GLY A 307 -1.16 35.23 11.89
C GLY A 307 -1.08 33.84 11.23
N VAL A 308 -0.34 33.68 10.14
CA VAL A 308 -0.24 32.40 9.42
C VAL A 308 0.93 31.57 9.96
N GLU A 309 0.69 30.29 10.17
CA GLU A 309 1.71 29.34 10.63
C GLU A 309 2.80 29.11 9.58
N VAL A 310 4.04 29.08 10.05
CA VAL A 310 5.23 28.73 9.28
C VAL A 310 5.69 27.34 9.72
N THR A 311 5.66 26.39 8.78
CA THR A 311 6.08 24.99 9.01
C THR A 311 7.27 24.64 8.16
N VAL A 312 8.11 23.72 8.64
CA VAL A 312 9.29 23.21 7.95
C VAL A 312 9.22 21.70 7.83
N GLN A 313 9.60 21.18 6.66
CA GLN A 313 9.54 19.75 6.38
C GLN A 313 10.47 19.35 5.23
N ASN A 314 10.79 18.07 5.14
CA ASN A 314 11.54 17.52 4.03
C ASN A 314 10.59 17.03 2.92
N GLY A 315 10.92 17.32 1.66
CA GLY A 315 10.13 16.94 0.51
C GLY A 315 10.94 16.24 -0.57
N ARG A 316 10.28 15.90 -1.68
CA ARG A 316 10.93 15.24 -2.83
C ARG A 316 12.13 16.02 -3.39
N PHE A 317 12.12 17.34 -3.29
CA PHE A 317 13.15 18.23 -3.84
C PHE A 317 14.09 18.79 -2.76
N GLY A 318 14.09 18.19 -1.57
CA GLY A 318 14.88 18.64 -0.43
C GLY A 318 14.05 19.44 0.60
N PRO A 319 14.74 20.04 1.59
CA PRO A 319 14.13 20.72 2.71
C PRO A 319 13.48 22.03 2.28
N TYR A 320 12.31 22.32 2.83
CA TYR A 320 11.57 23.54 2.51
C TYR A 320 10.71 24.00 3.68
N LEU A 321 10.39 25.29 3.66
CA LEU A 321 9.41 25.91 4.55
C LEU A 321 8.13 26.21 3.78
N THR A 322 7.01 26.22 4.51
CA THR A 322 5.69 26.59 4.02
C THR A 322 5.00 27.58 4.94
N LYS A 323 4.38 28.59 4.33
CA LYS A 323 3.48 29.55 4.98
C LYS A 323 2.22 29.69 4.14
N GLY A 324 1.14 29.01 4.54
CA GLY A 324 -0.08 28.90 3.74
C GLY A 324 0.20 28.32 2.35
N SER A 325 -0.04 29.10 1.30
CA SER A 325 0.27 28.71 -0.09
C SER A 325 1.69 29.04 -0.55
N ASP A 326 2.46 29.76 0.27
CA ASP A 326 3.83 30.12 -0.07
C ASP A 326 4.85 29.07 0.41
N SER A 327 5.83 28.75 -0.44
CA SER A 327 6.91 27.81 -0.11
C SER A 327 8.26 28.32 -0.59
N ARG A 328 9.31 28.02 0.18
CA ARG A 328 10.70 28.34 -0.15
C ARG A 328 11.58 27.16 0.22
N SER A 329 12.55 26.85 -0.64
CA SER A 329 13.58 25.87 -0.34
C SER A 329 14.50 26.40 0.75
N LEU A 330 14.98 25.47 1.57
CA LEU A 330 16.08 25.67 2.51
C LEU A 330 17.38 25.19 1.88
N ASP A 331 18.52 25.61 2.43
CA ASP A 331 19.83 25.28 1.88
C ASP A 331 20.27 23.86 2.24
N ASN A 332 19.92 23.40 3.44
CA ASN A 332 20.27 22.07 3.94
C ASN A 332 19.22 21.52 4.90
N GLU A 333 19.32 20.22 5.20
CA GLU A 333 18.33 19.50 6.00
C GLU A 333 18.43 19.83 7.50
N GLU A 334 19.61 20.19 8.00
CA GLU A 334 19.81 20.57 9.41
C GLU A 334 19.05 21.85 9.79
N GLN A 335 18.80 22.74 8.81
CA GLN A 335 17.93 23.90 9.00
C GLN A 335 16.51 23.51 9.40
N LEU A 336 16.00 22.32 9.04
CA LEU A 336 14.66 21.87 9.46
C LEU A 336 14.52 21.80 11.00
N LEU A 337 15.62 21.53 11.70
CA LEU A 337 15.65 21.38 13.15
C LEU A 337 16.00 22.70 13.85
N THR A 338 16.84 23.51 13.23
CA THR A 338 17.49 24.66 13.87
C THR A 338 16.95 26.03 13.45
N ILE A 339 16.31 26.14 12.27
CA ILE A 339 15.88 27.44 11.73
C ILE A 339 14.87 28.14 12.63
N THR A 340 15.06 29.45 12.77
CA THR A 340 14.21 30.33 13.57
C THR A 340 13.12 31.00 12.73
N LEU A 341 12.08 31.52 13.39
CA LEU A 341 10.99 32.21 12.71
C LEU A 341 11.51 33.42 11.91
N ASP A 342 12.40 34.22 12.48
CA ASP A 342 12.96 35.42 11.84
C ASP A 342 13.72 35.08 10.54
N GLU A 343 14.48 33.98 10.53
CA GLU A 343 15.16 33.47 9.35
C GLU A 343 14.15 32.99 8.29
N CYS A 344 13.11 32.26 8.70
CA CYS A 344 12.05 31.86 7.78
C CYS A 344 11.37 33.06 7.11
N LEU A 345 11.05 34.11 7.88
CA LEU A 345 10.44 35.34 7.36
C LEU A 345 11.39 36.07 6.39
N THR A 346 12.68 36.09 6.69
CA THR A 346 13.70 36.64 5.81
C THR A 346 13.74 35.90 4.46
N ILE A 347 13.68 34.58 4.47
CA ILE A 347 13.65 33.75 3.25
C ILE A 347 12.34 33.96 2.46
N LEU A 348 11.20 34.07 3.16
CA LEU A 348 9.90 34.33 2.55
C LEU A 348 9.81 35.70 1.87
N ALA A 349 10.45 36.72 2.45
CA ALA A 349 10.52 38.07 1.90
C ALA A 349 11.33 38.14 0.59
N GLN A 350 12.22 37.18 0.34
CA GLN A 350 12.93 37.10 -0.93
C GLN A 350 11.96 36.77 -2.08
N PRO A 351 12.11 37.41 -3.25
CA PRO A 351 11.24 37.16 -4.39
C PRO A 351 11.35 35.69 -4.82
N LYS A 352 10.21 35.08 -5.15
CA LYS A 352 10.17 33.71 -5.71
C LYS A 352 11.12 33.61 -6.89
N LYS A 353 12.20 32.85 -6.71
CA LYS A 353 13.00 32.34 -7.82
C LYS A 353 12.17 31.27 -8.50
N TYR A 354 11.19 31.67 -9.31
CA TYR A 354 10.51 30.75 -10.20
C TYR A 354 11.58 30.07 -11.03
N GLY A 355 11.69 28.75 -10.89
CA GLY A 355 12.50 27.89 -11.76
C GLY A 355 11.91 27.89 -13.18
N ARG A 356 11.86 29.06 -13.83
CA ARG A 356 12.00 29.08 -15.28
C ARG A 356 13.42 28.57 -15.49
N ALA A 357 13.51 27.29 -15.89
CA ALA A 357 14.75 26.73 -16.39
C ALA A 357 15.41 27.81 -17.24
N ARG A 358 16.59 28.26 -16.81
CA ARG A 358 17.40 29.22 -17.56
C ARG A 358 17.44 28.65 -18.98
N THR A 359 16.82 29.32 -19.94
CA THR A 359 16.74 28.81 -21.32
C THR A 359 18.16 28.43 -21.70
N LYS A 360 18.44 27.14 -21.93
CA LYS A 360 19.78 26.72 -22.32
C LYS A 360 20.18 27.60 -23.52
N PRO A 361 21.34 28.28 -23.49
CA PRO A 361 21.78 29.07 -24.63
C PRO A 361 21.81 28.19 -25.89
N PRO A 362 21.57 28.75 -27.09
CA PRO A 362 21.63 27.96 -28.31
C PRO A 362 23.00 27.28 -28.42
N LEU A 363 23.00 26.03 -28.88
CA LEU A 363 24.21 25.25 -29.10
C LEU A 363 25.08 25.89 -30.18
N ARG A 364 24.45 26.48 -31.20
CA ARG A 364 25.13 27.22 -32.27
C ARG A 364 24.18 28.17 -32.98
N GLU A 365 24.69 29.31 -33.44
CA GLU A 365 24.01 30.15 -34.43
C GLU A 365 24.51 29.73 -35.81
N LEU A 366 23.58 29.45 -36.71
CA LEU A 366 23.82 29.11 -38.11
C LEU A 366 23.45 30.32 -38.99
N GLY A 367 23.66 30.20 -40.28
CA GLY A 367 23.30 31.23 -41.26
C GLY A 367 21.82 31.65 -41.24
N THR A 368 21.47 32.59 -42.10
CA THR A 368 20.08 33.07 -42.28
C THR A 368 19.27 32.10 -43.12
N ASP A 369 18.06 31.78 -42.69
CA ASP A 369 17.13 30.95 -43.45
C ASP A 369 16.62 31.70 -44.70
N PRO A 370 16.79 31.16 -45.92
CA PRO A 370 16.40 31.84 -47.17
C PRO A 370 14.89 32.14 -47.33
N HIS A 371 14.03 31.61 -46.45
CA HIS A 371 12.58 31.78 -46.54
C HIS A 371 12.02 32.73 -45.48
N SER A 372 12.64 32.79 -44.29
CA SER A 372 12.19 33.64 -43.19
C SER A 372 13.07 34.87 -42.97
N ASP A 373 14.24 34.95 -43.63
CA ASP A 373 15.29 35.95 -43.43
C ASP A 373 15.76 36.07 -41.96
N ARG A 374 15.47 35.05 -41.13
CA ARG A 374 15.85 34.98 -39.72
C ARG A 374 17.06 34.08 -39.51
N THR A 375 17.87 34.40 -38.50
CA THR A 375 19.00 33.57 -38.08
C THR A 375 18.52 32.21 -37.59
N ILE A 376 19.11 31.14 -38.12
CA ILE A 376 18.81 29.78 -37.69
C ILE A 376 19.61 29.49 -36.41
N LEU A 377 18.93 29.02 -35.37
CA LEU A 377 19.53 28.63 -34.09
C LEU A 377 19.44 27.11 -33.92
N LEU A 378 20.56 26.48 -33.60
CA LEU A 378 20.62 25.08 -33.15
C LEU A 378 20.43 25.04 -31.63
N LYS A 379 19.43 24.30 -31.14
CA LYS A 379 19.09 24.21 -29.72
C LYS A 379 18.92 22.76 -29.28
N ASP A 380 19.17 22.51 -28.00
CA ASP A 380 18.89 21.22 -27.36
C ASP A 380 17.47 21.22 -26.76
N GLY A 381 16.64 20.24 -27.15
CA GLY A 381 15.25 20.13 -26.74
C GLY A 381 14.94 18.80 -26.04
N GLN A 382 13.73 18.68 -25.47
CA GLN A 382 13.28 17.46 -24.78
C GLN A 382 13.30 16.19 -25.65
N TYR A 383 13.25 16.36 -26.97
CA TYR A 383 13.22 15.25 -27.95
C TYR A 383 14.54 15.14 -28.75
N GLY A 384 15.60 15.81 -28.31
CA GLY A 384 16.90 15.90 -28.96
C GLY A 384 17.17 17.25 -29.64
N PRO A 385 18.35 17.41 -30.28
CA PRO A 385 18.76 18.63 -30.95
C PRO A 385 17.81 19.01 -32.10
N TYR A 386 17.57 20.31 -32.27
CA TYR A 386 16.71 20.85 -33.32
C TYR A 386 17.19 22.23 -33.79
N VAL A 387 16.88 22.57 -35.03
CA VAL A 387 17.09 23.90 -35.61
C VAL A 387 15.79 24.72 -35.56
N THR A 388 15.92 26.02 -35.35
CA THR A 388 14.79 26.96 -35.27
C THR A 388 15.12 28.32 -35.87
N ASP A 389 14.19 28.88 -36.64
CA ASP A 389 14.19 30.28 -37.11
C ASP A 389 13.42 31.22 -36.15
N GLY A 390 13.03 30.72 -34.97
CA GLY A 390 12.20 31.39 -33.98
C GLY A 390 10.70 31.11 -34.11
N GLU A 391 10.23 30.54 -35.22
CA GLU A 391 8.81 30.26 -35.47
C GLU A 391 8.55 28.79 -35.81
N THR A 392 9.40 28.20 -36.64
CA THR A 392 9.41 26.80 -37.03
C THR A 392 10.54 26.06 -36.31
N ASN A 393 10.22 24.90 -35.72
CA ASN A 393 11.20 24.02 -35.07
C ASN A 393 11.30 22.69 -35.83
N ALA A 394 12.50 22.36 -36.32
CA ALA A 394 12.79 21.11 -37.02
C ALA A 394 13.85 20.29 -36.28
N SER A 395 13.48 19.11 -35.80
CA SER A 395 14.40 18.17 -35.16
C SER A 395 15.43 17.62 -36.15
N LEU A 396 16.67 17.43 -35.69
CA LEU A 396 17.71 16.76 -36.47
C LEU A 396 17.30 15.30 -36.76
N ARG A 397 17.64 14.79 -37.95
CA ARG A 397 17.33 13.40 -38.36
C ARG A 397 18.49 12.47 -37.98
N ARG A 398 18.22 11.15 -38.02
CA ARG A 398 19.27 10.13 -37.87
C ARG A 398 20.29 10.28 -39.00
N GLY A 399 21.49 10.76 -38.66
CA GLY A 399 22.57 11.05 -39.60
C GLY A 399 23.03 12.51 -39.60
N ASP A 400 22.23 13.43 -39.08
CA ASP A 400 22.66 14.82 -38.89
C ASP A 400 23.44 14.92 -37.56
N SER A 401 24.68 15.40 -37.60
CA SER A 401 25.50 15.64 -36.40
C SER A 401 25.34 17.09 -35.93
N VAL A 402 25.35 17.30 -34.61
CA VAL A 402 25.24 18.64 -34.00
C VAL A 402 26.44 19.52 -34.38
N GLU A 403 27.59 18.89 -34.61
CA GLU A 403 28.87 19.56 -34.89
C GLU A 403 29.06 19.88 -36.38
N GLU A 404 28.55 19.05 -37.30
CA GLU A 404 28.84 19.17 -38.74
C GLU A 404 27.64 19.63 -39.57
N ILE A 405 26.48 19.90 -38.94
CA ILE A 405 25.31 20.41 -39.65
C ILE A 405 25.63 21.71 -40.40
N SER A 406 25.37 21.78 -41.70
CA SER A 406 25.58 22.98 -42.51
C SER A 406 24.37 23.92 -42.46
N ASP A 407 24.59 25.19 -42.80
CA ASP A 407 23.53 26.20 -42.89
C ASP A 407 22.45 25.80 -43.91
N GLU A 408 22.89 25.26 -45.06
CA GLU A 408 22.01 24.76 -46.11
C GLU A 408 21.14 23.59 -45.63
N ARG A 409 21.74 22.65 -44.89
CA ARG A 409 21.04 21.50 -44.34
C ARG A 409 20.03 21.92 -43.26
N ALA A 410 20.37 22.91 -42.45
CA ALA A 410 19.48 23.45 -41.43
C ALA A 410 18.27 24.18 -42.05
N ALA A 411 18.48 24.96 -43.12
CA ALA A 411 17.41 25.59 -43.88
C ALA A 411 16.50 24.54 -44.57
N GLU A 412 17.08 23.47 -45.10
CA GLU A 412 16.33 22.35 -45.69
C GLU A 412 15.39 21.70 -44.66
N LEU A 413 15.88 21.39 -43.45
CA LEU A 413 15.08 20.80 -42.38
C LEU A 413 13.91 21.71 -41.97
N LEU A 414 14.13 23.02 -41.92
CA LEU A 414 13.08 24.00 -41.63
C LEU A 414 12.04 24.07 -42.76
N ALA A 415 12.48 24.10 -44.02
CA ALA A 415 11.59 24.10 -45.18
C ALA A 415 10.73 22.83 -45.24
N GLU A 416 11.32 21.65 -45.03
CA GLU A 416 10.59 20.38 -44.95
C GLU A 416 9.56 20.39 -43.81
N ARG A 417 9.89 21.02 -42.67
CA ARG A 417 8.98 21.12 -41.53
C ARG A 417 7.80 22.04 -41.82
N ARG A 418 8.02 23.17 -42.50
CA ARG A 418 6.96 24.09 -42.96
C ARG A 418 6.03 23.39 -43.94
N ALA A 419 6.58 22.65 -44.90
CA ALA A 419 5.80 21.90 -45.89
C ALA A 419 4.92 20.80 -45.26
N LYS A 420 5.37 20.18 -44.17
CA LYS A 420 4.61 19.13 -43.47
C LYS A 420 3.44 19.64 -42.62
N GLY A 421 3.40 20.95 -42.31
CA GLY A 421 2.35 21.56 -41.51
C GLY A 421 2.27 21.08 -40.03
N PRO A 422 1.32 21.62 -39.24
CA PRO A 422 1.13 21.23 -37.85
C PRO A 422 0.57 19.81 -37.74
N ALA A 423 1.03 19.04 -36.74
CA ALA A 423 0.58 17.67 -36.53
C ALA A 423 -0.93 17.61 -36.23
N LYS A 424 -1.67 16.77 -36.98
CA LYS A 424 -3.10 16.52 -36.70
C LYS A 424 -3.26 15.94 -35.28
N LYS A 425 -3.99 16.63 -34.40
CA LYS A 425 -4.31 16.14 -33.06
C LYS A 425 -5.17 14.87 -33.17
N LYS A 426 -4.67 13.74 -32.64
CA LYS A 426 -5.50 12.53 -32.49
C LYS A 426 -6.63 12.80 -31.48
N PRO A 427 -7.88 12.39 -31.75
CA PRO A 427 -8.97 12.55 -30.79
C PRO A 427 -8.69 11.72 -29.53
N ARG A 428 -8.97 12.30 -28.36
CA ARG A 428 -8.83 11.63 -27.06
C ARG A 428 -9.82 10.46 -26.97
N ARG A 429 -9.33 9.23 -26.77
CA ARG A 429 -10.18 8.11 -26.33
C ARG A 429 -10.72 8.45 -24.94
N ARG A 430 -12.05 8.55 -24.81
CA ARG A 430 -12.72 8.51 -23.50
C ARG A 430 -12.47 7.11 -22.92
N LYS A 431 -11.95 7.06 -21.69
CA LYS A 431 -11.97 5.82 -20.89
C LYS A 431 -13.41 5.63 -20.40
N SER A 432 -14.01 4.50 -20.75
CA SER A 432 -15.22 3.96 -20.12
C SER A 432 -14.85 3.28 -18.81
#